data_AF-A0A955RR52-F1
#
_entry.id   AF-A0A955RR52-F1
#
_cell.length_a   1.000
_cell.length_b   1.000
_cell.length_c   1.000
_cell.angle_alpha   90.00
_cell.angle_beta   90.00
_cell.angle_gamma   90.00
#
_symmetry.space_group_name_H-M   'P 1'
#
loop_
_entity.id
_entity.type
_entity.pdbx_description
1 polymer ?
#
loop_
_entity_poly.entity_id
_entity_poly.type
_entity_poly.pdbx_seq_one_letter_code
_entity_poly.pdbx_strand_id
1 'polypeptide(L)'
;MNKSIATLAGLNATGTTLYIALVAVFLSHASQVFGSKAEGTVIIPVAMLLLFVLSASVTGSLILGRPILWYLDGKKKEAVSLLMATIGFLFGFTVFAFAILAWMSR
;
A
#
# COMPACT_ATOMS: atom_id res chain seq x y z
N MET A 1 15.88 11.21 15.42
CA MET A 1 14.96 10.08 15.16
C MET A 1 15.58 8.81 15.73
N ASN A 2 14.90 8.06 16.59
CA ASN A 2 15.44 6.80 17.12
C ASN A 2 15.62 5.82 15.95
N LYS A 3 16.81 5.21 15.79
CA LYS A 3 17.13 4.32 14.66
C LYS A 3 16.08 3.20 14.49
N SER A 4 15.52 2.71 15.60
CA SER A 4 14.48 1.67 15.60
C SER A 4 13.18 2.09 14.88
N ILE A 5 12.76 3.34 15.03
CA ILE A 5 11.53 3.86 14.40
C ILE A 5 11.71 4.01 12.89
N ALA A 6 12.91 4.45 12.47
CA ALA A 6 13.23 4.63 11.06
C ALA A 6 13.26 3.30 10.29
N THR A 7 13.91 2.28 10.86
CA THR A 7 13.95 0.93 10.26
C THR A 7 12.56 0.34 10.14
N LEU A 8 11.71 0.54 11.14
CA LEU A 8 10.34 0.04 11.13
C LEU A 8 9.46 0.76 10.10
N ALA A 9 9.55 2.09 10.02
CA ALA A 9 8.85 2.87 9.00
C ALA A 9 9.27 2.46 7.58
N GLY A 10 10.57 2.26 7.36
CA GLY A 10 11.11 1.77 6.10
C GLY A 10 10.61 0.36 5.75
N LEU A 11 10.51 -0.55 6.73
CA LEU A 11 9.97 -1.89 6.52
C LEU A 11 8.48 -1.86 6.17
N ASN A 12 7.69 -1.07 6.91
CA ASN A 12 6.26 -0.91 6.64
C ASN A 12 6.03 -0.30 5.24
N ALA A 13 6.79 0.73 4.88
CA ALA A 13 6.69 1.37 3.57
C ALA A 13 7.12 0.40 2.45
N THR A 14 8.23 -0.33 2.61
CA THR A 14 8.69 -1.33 1.64
C THR A 14 7.68 -2.46 1.48
N GLY A 15 7.15 -3.00 2.58
CA GLY A 15 6.14 -4.05 2.56
C GLY A 15 4.85 -3.58 1.88
N THR A 16 4.44 -2.35 2.13
CA THR A 16 3.29 -1.71 1.47
C THR A 16 3.53 -1.56 -0.04
N THR A 17 4.68 -1.03 -0.45
CA THR A 17 5.04 -0.87 -1.87
C THR A 17 5.08 -2.22 -2.59
N LEU A 18 5.66 -3.25 -1.95
CA LEU A 18 5.72 -4.60 -2.51
C LEU A 18 4.32 -5.20 -2.68
N TYR A 19 3.45 -5.04 -1.67
CA TYR A 19 2.05 -5.48 -1.76
C TYR A 19 1.31 -4.78 -2.91
N ILE A 20 1.45 -3.46 -3.04
CA ILE A 20 0.85 -2.68 -4.13
C ILE A 20 1.36 -3.17 -5.49
N ALA A 21 2.66 -3.43 -5.63
CA ALA A 21 3.23 -3.96 -6.86
C ALA A 21 2.65 -5.34 -7.23
N LEU A 22 2.47 -6.23 -6.25
CA LEU A 22 1.84 -7.54 -6.48
C LEU A 22 0.39 -7.39 -6.95
N VAL A 23 -0.40 -6.53 -6.30
CA VAL A 23 -1.78 -6.25 -6.71
C VAL A 23 -1.82 -5.64 -8.12
N ALA A 24 -0.91 -4.72 -8.45
CA ALA A 24 -0.82 -4.12 -9.77
C ALA A 24 -0.50 -5.14 -10.87
N VAL A 25 0.43 -6.07 -10.61
CA VAL A 25 0.75 -7.17 -11.53
C VAL A 25 -0.47 -8.08 -11.73
N PHE A 26 -1.15 -8.45 -10.64
CA PHE A 26 -2.37 -9.25 -10.70
C PHE A 26 -3.44 -8.59 -11.57
N LEU A 27 -3.74 -7.31 -11.32
CA LEU A 27 -4.73 -6.54 -12.08
C LEU A 27 -4.34 -6.41 -13.57
N SER A 28 -3.06 -6.26 -13.87
CA SER A 28 -2.55 -6.16 -15.25
C SER A 28 -2.73 -7.46 -16.05
N HIS A 29 -2.75 -8.61 -15.37
CA HIS A 29 -2.97 -9.92 -15.99
C HIS A 29 -4.41 -10.44 -15.81
N ALA A 30 -5.24 -9.74 -15.03
CA ALA A 30 -6.60 -10.20 -14.71
C ALA A 30 -7.45 -10.43 -15.97
N SER A 31 -7.33 -9.57 -16.98
CA SER A 31 -8.07 -9.71 -18.25
C SER A 31 -7.70 -11.00 -19.00
N GLN A 32 -6.44 -11.44 -18.93
CA GLN A 32 -5.99 -12.70 -19.55
C GLN A 32 -6.46 -13.92 -18.75
N VAL A 33 -6.55 -13.80 -17.43
CA VAL A 33 -6.92 -14.91 -16.53
C VAL A 33 -8.43 -15.16 -16.52
N PHE A 34 -9.24 -14.10 -16.49
CA PHE A 34 -10.70 -14.21 -16.33
C PHE A 34 -11.46 -14.23 -17.66
N GLY A 35 -10.85 -13.73 -18.75
CA GLY A 35 -11.41 -13.77 -20.11
C GLY A 35 -12.75 -13.03 -20.28
N SER A 36 -13.25 -12.97 -21.52
CA SER A 36 -14.47 -12.23 -21.87
C SER A 36 -15.78 -12.93 -21.46
N LYS A 37 -15.73 -14.15 -20.91
CA LYS A 37 -16.95 -14.93 -20.61
C LYS A 37 -17.76 -14.38 -19.43
N ALA A 38 -17.16 -13.51 -18.62
CA ALA A 38 -17.82 -12.86 -17.50
C ALA A 38 -18.26 -11.41 -17.80
N GLU A 39 -17.98 -10.90 -19.01
CA GLU A 39 -18.41 -9.59 -19.48
C GLU A 39 -19.95 -9.51 -19.47
N GLY A 40 -20.51 -8.59 -18.68
CA GLY A 40 -21.96 -8.44 -18.49
C GLY A 40 -22.51 -9.02 -17.18
N THR A 41 -21.69 -9.69 -16.37
CA THR A 41 -22.10 -10.17 -15.04
C THR A 41 -21.77 -9.15 -13.93
N VAL A 42 -22.64 -9.05 -12.92
CA VAL A 42 -22.43 -8.19 -11.74
C VAL A 42 -21.27 -8.69 -10.86
N ILE A 43 -20.81 -9.94 -11.06
CA ILE A 43 -19.74 -10.55 -10.27
C ILE A 43 -18.40 -9.85 -10.48
N ILE A 44 -18.08 -9.38 -11.70
CA ILE A 44 -16.81 -8.69 -11.96
C ILE A 44 -16.70 -7.42 -11.10
N PRO A 45 -17.64 -6.45 -11.14
CA PRO A 45 -17.57 -5.27 -10.27
C PRO A 45 -17.51 -5.62 -8.78
N VAL A 46 -18.28 -6.62 -8.32
CA VAL A 46 -18.27 -7.05 -6.92
C VAL A 46 -16.89 -7.58 -6.50
N ALA A 47 -16.28 -8.45 -7.31
CA ALA A 47 -14.95 -8.98 -7.03
C ALA A 47 -13.88 -7.89 -7.01
N MET A 48 -13.95 -6.92 -7.93
CA MET A 48 -13.03 -5.78 -7.97
C MET A 48 -13.17 -4.87 -6.74
N LEU A 49 -14.41 -4.60 -6.30
CA LEU A 49 -14.66 -3.83 -5.08
C LEU A 49 -14.18 -4.57 -3.83
N LEU A 50 -14.38 -5.89 -3.74
CA LEU A 50 -13.86 -6.70 -2.65
C LEU A 50 -12.32 -6.68 -2.61
N LEU A 51 -11.66 -6.83 -3.76
CA LEU A 51 -10.20 -6.75 -3.85
C LEU A 51 -9.69 -5.36 -3.43
N PHE A 52 -10.39 -4.29 -3.83
CA PHE A 52 -10.07 -2.93 -3.40
C PHE A 52 -10.18 -2.77 -1.88
N VAL A 53 -11.29 -3.19 -1.27
CA VAL A 53 -11.49 -3.11 0.19
C VAL A 53 -10.46 -3.95 0.94
N LEU A 54 -10.16 -5.16 0.45
CA LEU A 54 -9.12 -6.01 1.00
C LEU A 54 -7.74 -5.32 0.92
N SER A 55 -7.41 -4.72 -0.22
CA SER A 55 -6.15 -3.98 -0.42
C SER A 55 -6.02 -2.77 0.51
N ALA A 56 -7.10 -2.00 0.65
CA ALA A 56 -7.17 -0.87 1.59
C ALA A 56 -7.02 -1.36 3.04
N SER A 57 -7.59 -2.51 3.39
CA SER A 57 -7.50 -3.09 4.74
C SER A 57 -6.09 -3.58 5.05
N VAL A 58 -5.45 -4.29 4.12
CA VAL A 58 -4.05 -4.75 4.26
C VAL A 58 -3.12 -3.54 4.38
N THR A 59 -3.20 -2.60 3.43
CA THR A 59 -2.37 -1.38 3.45
C THR A 59 -2.61 -0.54 4.70
N GLY A 60 -3.86 -0.37 5.09
CA GLY A 60 -4.25 0.33 6.31
C GLY A 60 -3.67 -0.33 7.56
N SER A 61 -3.70 -1.67 7.65
CA SER A 61 -3.11 -2.38 8.79
C SER A 61 -1.57 -2.28 8.83
N LEU A 62 -0.89 -2.32 7.68
CA LEU A 62 0.57 -2.18 7.59
C LEU A 62 1.04 -0.78 8.00
N ILE A 63 0.30 0.26 7.61
CA ILE A 63 0.66 1.66 7.89
C ILE A 63 0.21 2.06 9.29
N LEU A 64 -1.04 1.77 9.67
CA LEU A 64 -1.68 2.28 10.88
C LEU A 64 -1.65 1.31 12.05
N GLY A 65 -1.51 -0.01 11.82
CA GLY A 65 -1.64 -1.01 12.89
C GLY A 65 -0.69 -0.75 14.07
N ARG A 66 0.59 -0.53 13.77
CA ARG A 66 1.62 -0.29 14.80
C ARG A 66 1.54 1.11 15.43
N PRO A 67 1.31 2.21 14.67
CA PRO A 67 1.00 3.50 15.26
C PRO A 67 -0.23 3.49 16.20
N ILE A 68 -1.31 2.79 15.83
CA ILE A 68 -2.51 2.68 16.67
C ILE A 68 -2.18 1.97 17.98
N LEU A 69 -1.48 0.83 17.93
CA LEU A 69 -1.05 0.11 19.15
C LEU A 69 -0.22 1.01 20.07
N TRP A 70 0.78 1.72 19.53
CA TRP A 70 1.60 2.64 20.33
C TRP A 70 0.82 3.84 20.87
N TYR A 71 -0.19 4.32 20.13
CA TYR A 71 -1.06 5.38 20.60
C TYR A 71 -1.90 4.93 21.80
N LEU A 72 -2.42 3.70 21.75
CA LEU A 72 -3.18 3.08 22.85
C LEU A 72 -2.28 2.77 24.06
N ASP A 73 -1.02 2.40 23.85
CA ASP A 73 -0.01 2.21 24.90
C ASP A 73 0.47 3.53 25.55
N GLY A 74 -0.10 4.68 25.17
CA GLY A 74 0.26 6.00 25.69
C GLY A 74 1.50 6.64 25.05
N LYS A 75 2.18 5.95 24.12
CA LYS A 75 3.36 6.42 23.38
C LYS A 75 2.97 7.29 22.18
N LYS A 76 2.21 8.36 22.44
CA LYS A 76 1.59 9.19 21.40
C LYS A 76 2.63 9.87 20.48
N LYS A 77 3.73 10.35 21.05
CA LYS A 77 4.79 11.04 20.29
C LYS A 77 5.49 10.09 19.32
N GLU A 78 5.81 8.89 19.78
CA GLU A 78 6.42 7.83 18.99
C GLU A 78 5.48 7.30 17.91
N ALA A 79 4.18 7.14 18.24
CA ALA A 79 3.15 6.71 17.29
C ALA A 79 3.01 7.69 16.11
N VAL A 80 2.86 8.98 16.40
CA VAL A 80 2.75 10.03 15.35
C VAL A 80 4.05 10.13 14.56
N SER A 81 5.21 10.04 15.22
CA SER A 81 6.52 10.04 14.56
C SER A 81 6.68 8.86 13.59
N LEU A 82 6.27 7.65 13.99
CA LEU A 82 6.30 6.45 13.14
C LEU A 82 5.37 6.61 11.93
N LEU A 83 4.15 7.10 12.14
CA LEU A 83 3.18 7.31 11.07
C LEU A 83 3.71 8.33 10.05
N MET A 84 4.16 9.49 10.52
CA MET A 84 4.73 10.54 9.65
C MET A 84 5.97 10.06 8.90
N ALA A 85 6.85 9.30 9.55
CA ALA A 85 8.00 8.70 8.88
C ALA A 85 7.56 7.71 7.79
N THR A 86 6.55 6.87 8.06
CA THR A 86 6.02 5.90 7.09
C THR A 86 5.40 6.61 5.88
N ILE A 87 4.62 7.66 6.12
CA ILE A 87 4.05 8.52 5.05
C ILE A 87 5.17 9.20 4.25
N GLY A 88 6.22 9.69 4.91
CA GLY A 88 7.38 10.28 4.24
C GLY A 88 8.10 9.31 3.30
N PHE A 89 8.31 8.06 3.72
CA PHE A 89 8.87 7.02 2.85
C PHE A 89 7.94 6.66 1.70
N LEU A 90 6.63 6.53 1.96
CA LEU A 90 5.65 6.27 0.91
C LEU A 90 5.62 7.40 -0.12
N PHE A 91 5.66 8.67 0.32
CA PHE A 91 5.77 9.81 -0.57
C PHE A 91 7.03 9.74 -1.44
N GLY A 92 8.18 9.37 -0.85
CA GLY A 92 9.41 9.13 -1.60
C GLY A 92 9.25 8.05 -2.68
N PHE A 93 8.63 6.91 -2.34
CA PHE A 93 8.34 5.85 -3.31
C PHE A 93 7.35 6.29 -4.39
N THR A 94 6.34 7.09 -4.05
CA THR A 94 5.40 7.67 -5.01
C THR A 94 6.13 8.57 -6.00
N VAL A 95 6.94 9.52 -5.52
CA VAL A 95 7.74 10.40 -6.38
C VAL A 95 8.66 9.60 -7.29
N PHE A 96 9.34 8.58 -6.74
CA PHE A 96 10.21 7.70 -7.51
C PHE A 96 9.47 6.94 -8.62
N ALA A 97 8.30 6.38 -8.33
CA ALA A 97 7.49 5.68 -9.33
C ALA A 97 7.03 6.62 -10.46
N PHE A 98 6.59 7.85 -10.12
CA PHE A 98 6.23 8.84 -11.14
C PHE A 98 7.44 9.34 -11.94
N ALA A 99 8.61 9.46 -11.33
CA ALA A 99 9.84 9.81 -12.02
C ALA A 99 10.24 8.74 -13.05
N ILE A 100 10.13 7.45 -12.69
CA ILE A 100 10.34 6.33 -13.63
C ILE A 100 9.33 6.42 -14.79
N LEU A 101 8.05 6.63 -14.48
CA LEU A 101 7.01 6.73 -15.51
C LEU A 101 7.29 7.89 -16.48
N ALA A 102 7.69 9.06 -15.97
CA ALA A 102 8.04 10.22 -16.78
C ALA A 102 9.28 9.98 -17.65
N TRP A 103 10.26 9.22 -17.14
CA TRP A 103 11.45 8.83 -17.90
C TRP A 103 11.12 7.84 -19.02
N MET A 104 10.24 6.86 -18.77
CA MET A 104 9.79 5.89 -19.79
C MET A 104 8.89 6.50 -20.87
N SER A 105 8.23 7.62 -20.57
CA SER A 105 7.32 8.31 -21.49
C SER A 105 8.03 9.29 -22.45
N ARG A 106 9.35 9.44 -22.34
CA ARG A 106 10.20 10.24 -23.22
C ARG A 106 10.86 9.38 -24.28
#